data_AF-A0A8S3Z5J3-F1
#
_entry.id   AF-A0A8S3Z5J3-F1
#
_cell.length_a   1.000
_cell.length_b   1.000
_cell.length_c   1.000
_cell.angle_alpha   90.00
_cell.angle_beta   90.00
_cell.angle_gamma   90.00
#
_symmetry.space_group_name_H-M   'P 1'
#
loop_
_entity.id
_entity.type
_entity.pdbx_description
1 polymer ?
#
loop_
_entity_poly.entity_id
_entity_poly.type
_entity_poly.pdbx_seq_one_letter_code
_entity_poly.pdbx_strand_id
1 'polypeptide(L)'
;MASVLWRKYLHYLQKFPLRTMAGTTGTLMAAGDCMSQLIIEKKPLAAYDGIRTGRFFVIGFCVFGPVLRGWYLTLDRLYTGKKLAALKMMATDQLIMAPFFVGTFLTGMGMLRMEGFDVTVAKLKRDYGTILLNNYK
;
A
#
# COMPACT_ATOMS: atom_id res chain seq x y z
N MET A 1 8.46 16.92 -23.61
CA MET A 1 7.51 15.80 -23.39
C MET A 1 7.17 15.57 -21.92
N ALA A 2 8.15 15.49 -21.02
CA ALA A 2 7.92 15.29 -19.57
C ALA A 2 6.99 16.33 -18.93
N SER A 3 7.11 17.61 -19.31
CA SER A 3 6.25 18.70 -18.80
C SER A 3 4.78 18.61 -19.23
N VAL A 4 4.48 17.91 -20.33
CA VAL A 4 3.10 17.72 -20.82
C VAL A 4 2.44 16.54 -20.12
N LEU A 5 3.18 15.43 -19.94
CA LEU A 5 2.72 14.27 -19.18
C LEU A 5 2.47 14.63 -17.71
N TRP A 6 3.38 15.40 -17.10
CA TRP A 6 3.22 15.90 -15.73
C TRP A 6 1.96 16.76 -15.55
N ARG A 7 1.72 17.70 -16.47
CA ARG A 7 0.51 18.54 -16.44
C ARG A 7 -0.77 17.73 -16.63
N LYS A 8 -0.78 16.74 -17.51
CA LYS A 8 -1.92 15.83 -17.68
C LYS A 8 -2.15 14.99 -16.43
N TYR A 9 -1.09 14.44 -15.81
CA TYR A 9 -1.20 13.72 -14.54
C TYR A 9 -1.79 14.59 -13.44
N LEU A 10 -1.28 15.82 -13.25
CA LEU A 10 -1.80 16.77 -12.28
C LEU A 10 -3.28 17.12 -12.55
N HIS A 11 -3.65 17.30 -13.81
CA HIS A 11 -5.05 17.53 -14.18
C HIS A 11 -5.95 16.35 -13.79
N TYR A 12 -5.54 15.12 -14.08
CA TYR A 12 -6.29 13.92 -13.67
C TYR A 12 -6.29 13.72 -12.16
N LEU A 13 -5.21 14.09 -11.46
CA LEU A 13 -5.10 14.02 -10.00
C LEU A 13 -6.11 14.97 -9.33
N GLN A 14 -6.30 16.17 -9.89
CA GLN A 14 -7.29 17.12 -9.40
C GLN A 14 -8.73 16.73 -9.77
N LYS A 15 -8.94 16.22 -10.99
CA LYS A 15 -10.28 15.89 -11.51
C LYS A 15 -10.83 14.57 -10.98
N PHE A 16 -9.98 13.55 -10.82
CA PHE A 16 -10.35 12.21 -10.34
C PHE A 16 -9.32 11.70 -9.32
N PRO A 17 -9.24 12.32 -8.13
CA PRO A 17 -8.21 12.02 -7.13
C PRO A 17 -8.25 10.57 -6.63
N LEU A 18 -9.44 9.97 -6.53
CA LEU A 18 -9.60 8.57 -6.10
C LEU A 18 -9.01 7.60 -7.13
N ARG A 19 -9.33 7.78 -8.41
CA ARG A 19 -8.91 6.86 -9.48
C ARG A 19 -7.41 6.94 -9.73
N THR A 20 -6.87 8.14 -9.69
CA THR A 20 -5.43 8.38 -9.88
C THR A 20 -4.63 7.87 -8.70
N MET A 21 -5.04 8.12 -7.45
CA MET A 21 -4.36 7.52 -6.29
C MET A 21 -4.47 6.00 -6.28
N ALA A 22 -5.65 5.43 -6.53
CA ALA A 22 -5.80 3.98 -6.66
C ALA A 22 -4.88 3.39 -7.73
N GLY A 23 -4.85 3.99 -8.92
CA GLY A 23 -3.95 3.61 -10.00
C GLY A 23 -2.49 3.64 -9.56
N THR A 24 -2.04 4.76 -9.00
CA THR A 24 -0.65 4.93 -8.55
C THR A 24 -0.28 3.97 -7.42
N THR A 25 -1.15 3.75 -6.44
CA THR A 25 -0.89 2.80 -5.34
C THR A 25 -0.81 1.37 -5.86
N GLY A 26 -1.74 0.96 -6.72
CA GLY A 26 -1.73 -0.36 -7.36
C GLY A 26 -0.46 -0.61 -8.15
N THR A 27 -0.06 0.33 -9.02
CA THR A 27 1.17 0.18 -9.82
C THR A 27 2.43 0.15 -8.95
N LEU A 28 2.50 0.98 -7.91
CA LEU A 28 3.63 1.01 -6.99
C LEU A 28 3.79 -0.33 -6.26
N MET A 29 2.69 -0.91 -5.77
CA MET A 29 2.71 -2.22 -5.12
C MET A 29 3.09 -3.35 -6.09
N ALA A 30 2.58 -3.33 -7.32
CA ALA A 30 2.94 -4.28 -8.34
C ALA A 30 4.44 -4.20 -8.70
N ALA A 31 4.97 -2.98 -8.83
CA ALA A 31 6.39 -2.76 -9.06
C ALA A 31 7.24 -3.25 -7.87
N GLY A 32 6.78 -3.01 -6.64
CA GLY A 32 7.42 -3.51 -5.43
C GLY A 32 7.51 -5.04 -5.41
N ASP A 33 6.44 -5.73 -5.77
CA ASP A 33 6.44 -7.18 -5.85
C ASP A 33 7.32 -7.70 -6.99
N CYS A 34 7.30 -7.04 -8.15
CA CYS A 34 8.20 -7.35 -9.27
C CYS A 34 9.67 -7.26 -8.86
N MET A 35 10.06 -6.18 -8.16
CA MET A 35 11.40 -6.02 -7.60
C MET A 35 11.70 -7.10 -6.55
N SER A 36 10.75 -7.43 -5.68
CA SER A 36 10.92 -8.52 -4.70
C SER A 36 11.20 -9.85 -5.39
N GLN A 37 10.48 -10.18 -6.46
CA GLN A 37 10.64 -11.45 -7.16
C GLN A 37 11.96 -11.52 -7.95
N LEU A 38 12.30 -10.45 -8.68
CA LEU A 38 13.45 -10.47 -9.60
C LEU A 38 14.77 -10.13 -8.91
N ILE A 39 14.77 -9.21 -7.94
CA ILE A 39 16.00 -8.69 -7.33
C ILE A 39 16.28 -9.37 -6.00
N ILE A 40 15.26 -9.52 -5.14
CA ILE A 40 15.45 -10.07 -3.78
C ILE A 40 15.43 -11.60 -3.82
N GLU A 41 14.38 -12.18 -4.40
CA GLU A 41 14.24 -13.64 -4.56
C GLU A 41 15.09 -14.19 -5.72
N LYS A 42 15.65 -13.31 -6.57
CA LYS A 42 16.50 -13.64 -7.73
C LYS A 42 15.89 -14.69 -8.65
N LYS A 43 14.56 -14.66 -8.82
CA LYS A 43 13.86 -15.60 -9.70
C LYS A 43 14.26 -15.37 -11.16
N PRO A 44 14.54 -16.43 -11.93
CA PRO A 44 14.70 -16.28 -13.37
C PRO A 44 13.39 -15.81 -13.99
N LEU A 45 13.45 -15.07 -15.10
CA LEU A 45 12.26 -14.52 -15.78
C LEU A 45 11.21 -15.59 -16.13
N ALA A 46 11.67 -16.82 -16.42
CA ALA A 46 10.79 -17.96 -16.68
C ALA A 46 9.96 -18.42 -15.46
N ALA A 47 10.41 -18.08 -14.24
CA ALA A 47 9.73 -18.41 -12.97
C ALA A 47 9.03 -17.19 -12.35
N TYR A 48 8.89 -16.09 -13.09
CA TYR A 48 8.20 -14.90 -12.63
C TYR A 48 6.71 -15.17 -12.42
N ASP A 49 6.21 -14.86 -11.22
CA ASP A 49 4.81 -15.04 -10.87
C ASP A 49 4.02 -13.76 -11.13
N GLY A 50 3.48 -13.65 -12.35
CA GLY A 50 2.63 -12.53 -12.75
C GLY A 50 1.29 -12.50 -12.01
N ILE A 51 0.78 -13.64 -11.54
CA ILE A 51 -0.47 -13.72 -10.78
C ILE A 51 -0.26 -13.07 -9.41
N ARG A 52 0.88 -13.34 -8.75
CA ARG A 52 1.26 -12.69 -7.50
C ARG A 52 1.36 -11.17 -7.69
N THR A 53 2.05 -10.69 -8.71
CA THR A 53 2.13 -9.25 -8.99
C THR A 53 0.74 -8.65 -9.24
N GLY A 54 -0.14 -9.36 -9.95
CA GLY A 54 -1.53 -8.96 -10.16
C GLY A 54 -2.33 -8.83 -8.86
N ARG A 55 -2.14 -9.75 -7.90
CA ARG A 55 -2.78 -9.66 -6.57
C ARG A 55 -2.33 -8.41 -5.79
N PHE A 56 -1.03 -8.09 -5.83
CA PHE A 56 -0.50 -6.86 -5.24
C PHE A 56 -1.09 -5.60 -5.89
N PHE A 57 -1.23 -5.60 -7.22
CA PHE A 57 -1.90 -4.52 -7.94
C PHE A 57 -3.35 -4.35 -7.47
N VAL A 58 -4.12 -5.44 -7.41
CA VAL A 58 -5.55 -5.42 -7.05
C VAL A 58 -5.76 -4.91 -5.63
N ILE A 59 -4.97 -5.36 -4.65
CA ILE A 59 -5.06 -4.82 -3.28
C ILE A 59 -4.72 -3.34 -3.25
N GLY A 60 -3.63 -2.94 -3.92
CA GLY A 60 -3.22 -1.54 -3.97
C GLY A 60 -4.28 -0.64 -4.61
N PHE A 61 -4.88 -1.10 -5.70
CA PHE A 61 -5.89 -0.36 -6.44
C PHE A 61 -7.24 -0.30 -5.73
N CYS A 62 -7.78 -1.45 -5.32
CA CYS A 62 -9.14 -1.54 -4.80
C CYS A 62 -9.25 -1.21 -3.31
N VAL A 63 -8.22 -1.52 -2.52
CA VAL A 63 -8.26 -1.39 -1.06
C VAL A 63 -7.44 -0.20 -0.60
N PHE A 64 -6.14 -0.21 -0.86
CA PHE A 64 -5.25 0.77 -0.25
C PHE A 64 -5.33 2.16 -0.86
N GLY A 65 -5.53 2.29 -2.17
CA GLY A 65 -5.72 3.60 -2.80
C GLY A 65 -6.86 4.41 -2.17
N PRO A 66 -8.09 3.88 -2.11
CA PRO A 66 -9.21 4.56 -1.45
C PRO A 66 -8.98 4.82 0.04
N VAL A 67 -8.45 3.84 0.77
CA VAL A 67 -8.20 3.94 2.22
C VAL A 67 -7.15 5.02 2.51
N LEU A 68 -6.01 5.01 1.82
CA LEU A 68 -4.95 6.00 2.00
C LEU A 68 -5.45 7.41 1.72
N ARG A 69 -6.26 7.60 0.68
CA ARG A 69 -6.85 8.93 0.40
C ARG A 69 -7.72 9.40 1.56
N GLY A 70 -8.63 8.54 2.05
CA GLY A 70 -9.49 8.88 3.19
C GLY A 70 -8.70 9.20 4.45
N TRP A 71 -7.64 8.41 4.69
CA TRP A 71 -6.75 8.60 5.84
C TRP A 71 -5.98 9.93 5.78
N TYR A 72 -5.34 10.24 4.66
CA TYR A 72 -4.59 11.50 4.52
C TYR A 72 -5.50 12.73 4.58
N LEU A 73 -6.73 12.67 4.05
CA LEU A 73 -7.73 13.72 4.24
C LEU A 73 -8.11 13.91 5.72
N THR A 74 -8.15 12.81 6.48
CA THR A 74 -8.45 12.84 7.92
C THR A 74 -7.30 13.44 8.70
N LEU A 75 -6.07 13.04 8.41
CA LEU A 75 -4.87 13.61 9.02
C LEU A 75 -4.73 15.11 8.73
N ASP A 76 -4.98 15.52 7.48
CA ASP A 76 -4.94 16.92 7.08
C ASP A 76 -5.95 17.74 7.91
N ARG A 77 -7.20 17.30 7.99
CA ARG A 77 -8.22 17.96 8.84
C ARG A 77 -7.87 17.97 10.32
N LEU A 78 -7.28 16.88 10.83
CA LEU A 78 -6.98 16.74 12.26
C LEU A 78 -5.81 17.64 12.69
N TYR A 79 -4.84 17.90 11.79
CA TYR A 79 -3.60 18.60 12.12
C TYR A 79 -3.41 19.96 11.43
N THR A 80 -4.31 20.37 10.52
CA THR A 80 -4.31 21.71 9.92
C THR A 80 -4.25 22.79 11.00
N GLY A 81 -3.30 23.72 10.85
CA GLY A 81 -3.13 24.86 11.77
C GLY A 81 -2.50 24.51 13.13
N LYS A 82 -2.11 23.25 13.40
CA LYS A 82 -1.47 22.86 14.67
C LYS A 82 0.04 23.05 14.61
N LYS A 83 0.65 23.47 15.73
CA LYS A 83 2.11 23.43 15.90
C LYS A 83 2.61 21.98 15.78
N LEU A 84 3.72 21.82 15.05
CA LEU A 84 4.34 20.52 14.73
C LEU A 84 3.39 19.55 14.00
N ALA A 85 2.51 20.07 13.14
CA ALA A 85 1.53 19.27 12.39
C ALA A 85 2.18 18.07 11.67
N ALA A 86 3.27 18.30 10.92
CA ALA A 86 3.96 17.22 10.19
C ALA A 86 4.46 16.10 11.11
N LEU A 87 5.06 16.44 12.26
CA LEU A 87 5.52 15.46 13.24
C LEU A 87 4.36 14.66 13.83
N LYS A 88 3.25 15.32 14.16
CA LYS A 88 2.05 14.67 14.70
C LYS A 88 1.36 13.78 13.67
N MET A 89 1.29 14.23 12.42
CA MET A 89 0.78 13.45 11.29
C MET A 89 1.61 12.18 11.10
N MET A 90 2.95 12.32 11.05
CA MET A 90 3.86 11.19 10.94
C MET A 90 3.70 10.22 12.11
N ALA A 91 3.69 10.72 13.35
CA ALA A 91 3.53 9.86 14.53
C ALA A 91 2.18 9.11 14.50
N THR A 92 1.11 9.77 14.06
CA THR A 92 -0.23 9.17 14.00
C THR A 92 -0.35 8.17 12.85
N ASP A 93 0.28 8.44 11.72
CA ASP A 93 0.37 7.53 10.59
C ASP A 93 1.13 6.24 11.00
N GLN A 94 2.28 6.39 11.65
CA GLN A 94 3.06 5.25 12.13
C GLN A 94 2.32 4.45 13.21
N LEU A 95 1.69 5.10 14.19
CA LEU A 95 1.06 4.41 15.32
C LEU A 95 -0.31 3.79 15.03
N ILE A 96 -1.07 4.36 14.09
CA ILE A 96 -2.45 3.90 13.80
C ILE A 96 -2.49 3.23 12.44
N MET A 97 -1.98 3.91 11.41
CA MET A 97 -2.14 3.44 10.04
C MET A 97 -1.24 2.25 9.74
N ALA A 98 0.02 2.24 10.19
CA ALA A 98 0.90 1.10 9.91
C ALA A 98 0.38 -0.24 10.48
N PRO A 99 -0.08 -0.34 11.76
CA PRO A 99 -0.72 -1.55 12.29
C PRO A 99 -1.95 -1.98 11.49
N PHE A 100 -2.79 -1.03 11.08
CA PHE A 100 -3.99 -1.31 10.29
C PHE A 100 -3.64 -1.80 8.88
N PHE A 101 -2.64 -1.18 8.25
CA PHE A 101 -2.20 -1.51 6.90
C PHE A 101 -1.59 -2.90 6.82
N VAL A 102 -0.72 -3.27 7.78
CA VAL A 102 -0.12 -4.62 7.86
C VAL A 102 -1.20 -5.68 8.06
N GLY A 103 -2.14 -5.45 8.97
CA GLY A 103 -3.23 -6.42 9.23
C GLY A 103 -4.13 -6.62 8.02
N THR A 104 -4.53 -5.51 7.38
CA THR A 104 -5.36 -5.53 6.17
C THR A 104 -4.61 -6.18 5.00
N PHE A 105 -3.31 -5.91 4.86
CA PHE A 105 -2.48 -6.50 3.81
C PHE A 105 -2.40 -8.02 3.94
N LEU A 106 -2.02 -8.53 5.12
CA LEU A 106 -1.87 -9.96 5.35
C LEU A 106 -3.19 -10.71 5.16
N THR A 107 -4.29 -10.14 5.68
CA THR A 107 -5.62 -10.71 5.55
C THR A 107 -6.11 -10.70 4.10
N GLY A 108 -5.99 -9.55 3.42
CA GLY A 108 -6.40 -9.42 2.01
C GLY A 108 -5.58 -10.28 1.07
N MET A 109 -4.27 -10.43 1.32
CA MET A 109 -3.42 -11.32 0.54
C MET A 109 -3.78 -12.80 0.76
N GLY A 110 -4.11 -13.20 1.99
CA GLY A 110 -4.61 -14.55 2.29
C GLY A 110 -5.89 -14.86 1.50
N MET A 111 -6.85 -13.92 1.49
CA MET A 111 -8.08 -14.03 0.71
C MET A 111 -7.82 -14.15 -0.80
N LEU A 112 -6.97 -13.29 -1.37
CA LEU A 112 -6.65 -13.35 -2.81
C LEU A 112 -5.86 -14.60 -3.23
N ARG A 113 -5.20 -15.26 -2.28
CA ARG A 113 -4.55 -16.55 -2.48
C ARG A 113 -5.48 -17.73 -2.25
N MET A 114 -6.74 -17.49 -1.87
CA MET A 114 -7.71 -18.51 -1.49
C MET A 114 -7.20 -19.41 -0.37
N GLU A 115 -6.44 -18.82 0.56
CA GLU A 115 -5.96 -19.53 1.75
C GLU A 115 -7.11 -19.68 2.76
N GLY A 116 -7.13 -20.80 3.49
CA GLY A 116 -8.12 -21.02 4.56
C GLY A 116 -8.03 -19.95 5.66
N PHE A 117 -9.15 -19.69 6.33
CA PHE A 117 -9.22 -18.68 7.39
C PHE A 117 -8.22 -18.97 8.52
N ASP A 118 -8.12 -20.21 8.97
CA ASP A 118 -7.17 -20.62 10.02
C ASP A 118 -5.72 -20.37 9.61
N VAL A 119 -5.38 -20.63 8.35
CA VAL A 119 -4.04 -20.38 7.79
C VAL A 119 -3.75 -18.89 7.76
N THR A 120 -4.71 -18.08 7.35
CA THR A 120 -4.58 -16.61 7.30
C THR A 120 -4.39 -16.04 8.70
N VAL A 121 -5.17 -16.50 9.69
CA VAL A 121 -5.05 -16.09 11.09
C VAL A 121 -3.71 -16.52 11.69
N ALA A 122 -3.25 -17.74 11.38
CA ALA A 122 -1.95 -18.21 11.84
C ALA A 122 -0.80 -17.36 11.26
N LYS A 123 -0.84 -17.04 9.96
CA LYS A 123 0.13 -16.14 9.32
C LYS A 123 0.08 -14.74 9.91
N LEU A 124 -1.12 -14.21 10.16
CA LEU A 124 -1.27 -12.92 10.82
C LEU A 124 -0.59 -12.94 12.19
N LYS A 125 -0.90 -13.91 13.06
CA LYS A 125 -0.27 -14.02 14.39
C LYS A 125 1.25 -14.16 14.34
N ARG A 126 1.75 -14.90 13.35
CA ARG A 126 3.20 -15.16 13.19
C ARG A 126 3.95 -13.95 12.64
N ASP A 127 3.45 -13.36 11.56
CA ASP A 127 4.22 -12.40 10.76
C ASP A 127 3.93 -10.93 11.15
N TYR A 128 2.77 -10.65 11.73
CA TYR A 128 2.32 -9.28 12.03
C TYR A 128 3.30 -8.53 12.92
N GLY A 129 3.69 -9.11 14.06
CA GLY A 129 4.62 -8.47 15.00
C GLY A 129 5.98 -8.20 14.37
N THR A 130 6.51 -9.17 13.62
CA THR A 130 7.80 -9.02 12.93
C THR A 130 7.75 -7.94 11.85
N ILE A 131 6.69 -7.91 11.03
CA ILE A 131 6.52 -6.90 9.99
C ILE A 131 6.38 -5.51 10.62
N LEU A 132 5.57 -5.40 11.67
CA LEU A 132 5.35 -4.13 12.35
C LEU A 132 6.62 -3.61 13.02
N LEU A 133 7.36 -4.47 13.73
CA LEU A 133 8.64 -4.10 14.34
C LEU A 133 9.67 -3.67 13.29
N ASN A 134 9.72 -4.35 12.15
CA ASN A 134 10.62 -3.97 11.06
C ASN A 134 10.20 -2.66 10.37
N ASN A 135 8.94 -2.25 10.49
CA ASN A 135 8.49 -0.94 10.00
C ASN A 135 8.98 0.22 10.89
N TYR A 136 9.26 -0.05 12.17
CA TYR A 136 9.73 0.95 13.14
C TYR A 136 11.26 0.95 13.37
N LYS A 137 11.99 0.05 12.70
CA LYS A 137 13.46 0.03 12.69
C LYS A 137 13.98 0.96 11.60
#